data_AF-A0A1W1XSJ5-F1
#
_entry.id   AF-A0A1W1XSJ5-F1
#
_cell.length_a   1.000
_cell.length_b   1.000
_cell.length_c   1.000
_cell.angle_alpha   90.00
_cell.angle_beta   90.00
_cell.angle_gamma   90.00
#
_symmetry.space_group_name_H-M   'P 1'
#
loop_
_entity.id
_entity.type
_entity.pdbx_description
1 polymer ?
#
loop_
_entity_poly.entity_id
_entity_poly.type
_entity_poly.pdbx_seq_one_letter_code
_entity_poly.pdbx_strand_id
1 'polypeptide(L)' 'MASKNIIKNQEEILEVEEVSEVKQINPATDKSNYLVQIISDGNVIKEVIGINSTVNIIHIGEQSVAADLK' A
#
# COMPACT_ATOMS: atom_id res chain seq x y z
N MET A 1 35.18 -31.58 41.73
CA MET A 1 34.82 -30.14 41.62
C MET A 1 35.52 -29.57 40.40
N ALA A 2 34.76 -29.08 39.43
CA ALA A 2 35.13 -27.96 38.54
C ALA A 2 34.00 -27.79 37.50
N SER A 3 33.00 -26.98 37.84
CA SER A 3 32.00 -26.52 36.87
C SER A 3 32.64 -25.47 35.98
N LYS A 4 32.76 -25.74 34.68
CA LYS A 4 33.06 -24.69 33.69
C LYS A 4 31.73 -24.28 33.05
N ASN A 5 31.14 -23.23 33.62
CA ASN A 5 30.10 -22.47 32.93
C ASN A 5 30.74 -21.74 31.76
N ILE A 6 30.43 -22.18 30.53
CA ILE A 6 30.68 -21.37 29.33
C ILE A 6 29.31 -20.91 28.87
N ILE A 7 28.86 -19.78 29.43
CA ILE A 7 27.74 -19.03 28.88
C ILE A 7 28.33 -18.21 27.73
N LYS A 8 27.99 -18.56 26.49
CA LYS A 8 28.29 -17.74 25.32
C LYS A 8 26.96 -17.42 24.64
N ASN A 9 26.27 -16.40 25.16
CA ASN A 9 25.17 -15.75 24.44
C ASN A 9 25.81 -15.01 23.27
N GLN A 10 25.84 -15.64 22.10
CA GLN A 10 25.97 -14.92 20.84
C GLN A 10 24.54 -14.68 20.37
N GLU A 11 24.00 -13.53 20.75
CA GLU A 11 22.83 -12.97 20.09
C GLU A 11 23.24 -12.71 18.64
N GLU A 12 22.78 -13.59 17.76
CA GLU A 12 22.87 -13.44 16.33
C GLU A 12 21.96 -12.25 15.97
N ILE A 13 22.57 -11.12 15.60
CA ILE A 13 21.82 -9.98 15.07
C ILE A 13 21.26 -10.46 13.73
N LEU A 14 19.97 -10.78 13.70
CA LEU A 14 19.26 -11.01 12.45
C LEU A 14 19.29 -9.69 11.68
N GLU A 15 20.04 -9.68 10.59
CA GLU A 15 20.03 -8.61 9.60
C GLU A 15 18.61 -8.59 9.01
N VAL A 16 17.79 -7.66 9.51
CA VAL A 16 16.44 -7.44 8.98
C VAL A 16 16.61 -6.89 7.57
N GLU A 17 16.20 -7.69 6.58
CA GLU A 17 16.14 -7.28 5.18
C GLU A 17 15.52 -5.88 5.08
N GLU A 18 16.21 -5.01 4.35
CA GLU A 18 15.85 -3.61 4.16
C GLU A 18 14.34 -3.46 3.91
N VAL A 19 13.72 -2.55 4.68
CA VAL A 19 12.34 -2.13 4.48
C VAL A 19 12.20 -1.79 3.00
N SER A 20 11.48 -2.64 2.26
CA SER A 20 11.30 -2.48 0.82
C SER A 20 10.90 -1.04 0.56
N GLU A 21 11.71 -0.33 -0.24
CA GLU A 21 11.43 1.04 -0.63
C GLU A 21 9.95 1.12 -0.99
N VAL A 22 9.21 2.01 -0.32
CA VAL A 22 7.78 2.20 -0.58
C VAL A 22 7.69 2.62 -2.03
N LYS A 23 7.43 1.65 -2.91
CA LYS A 23 7.36 1.89 -4.34
C LYS A 23 6.27 2.91 -4.54
N GLN A 24 6.65 4.07 -5.05
CA GLN A 24 5.68 5.13 -5.34
C GLN A 24 4.71 4.57 -6.38
N ILE A 25 3.46 4.34 -5.97
CA ILE A 25 2.41 3.81 -6.84
C ILE A 25 1.79 4.97 -7.60
N ASN A 26 1.71 4.84 -8.92
CA ASN A 26 0.93 5.72 -9.78
C ASN A 26 -0.27 4.95 -10.33
N PRO A 27 -1.50 5.17 -9.80
CA PRO A 27 -2.69 4.45 -10.24
C PRO A 27 -3.00 4.59 -11.74
N ALA A 28 -2.54 5.66 -12.38
CA ALA A 28 -2.76 5.88 -13.81
C ALA A 28 -1.91 4.95 -14.71
N THR A 29 -0.82 4.38 -14.18
CA THR A 29 0.12 3.54 -14.96
C THR A 29 0.33 2.14 -14.37
N ASP A 30 0.21 1.99 -13.05
CA ASP A 30 0.52 0.76 -12.36
C ASP A 30 -0.75 -0.10 -12.17
N LYS A 31 -0.80 -1.27 -12.80
CA LYS A 31 -1.90 -2.23 -12.58
C LYS A 31 -1.81 -2.82 -11.18
N SER A 32 -2.87 -2.67 -10.41
CA SER A 32 -3.00 -3.23 -9.07
C SER A 32 -4.46 -3.38 -8.68
N ASN A 33 -4.71 -3.75 -7.42
CA ASN A 33 -6.04 -3.68 -6.83
C ASN A 33 -6.22 -2.31 -6.19
N TYR A 34 -7.24 -1.57 -6.61
CA TYR A 34 -7.54 -0.23 -6.12
C TYR A 34 -8.94 -0.16 -5.53
N LEU A 35 -9.04 0.56 -4.40
CA LEU A 35 -10.29 1.00 -3.82
C LEU A 35 -10.48 2.48 -4.17
N VAL A 36 -11.50 2.80 -4.96
CA VAL A 36 -11.83 4.17 -5.33
C VAL A 36 -13.06 4.60 -4.54
N GLN A 37 -12.90 5.63 -3.71
CA GLN A 37 -13.97 6.20 -2.88
C GLN A 37 -14.25 7.63 -3.30
N ILE A 38 -15.53 7.95 -3.50
CA ILE A 38 -16.01 9.32 -3.67
C ILE A 38 -16.51 9.78 -2.31
N ILE A 39 -15.93 10.87 -1.79
CA ILE A 39 -16.21 11.39 -0.46
C ILE A 39 -16.83 12.79 -0.57
N SER A 40 -17.98 12.99 0.08
CA SER A 40 -18.63 14.29 0.24
C SER A 40 -18.86 14.54 1.72
N ASP A 41 -18.44 15.70 2.22
CA ASP A 41 -18.62 16.11 3.62
C ASP A 41 -18.15 15.06 4.64
N GLY A 42 -17.02 14.42 4.36
CA GLY A 42 -16.43 13.37 5.20
C GLY A 42 -17.11 11.99 5.10
N ASN A 43 -18.15 11.85 4.29
CA ASN A 43 -18.88 10.60 4.09
C ASN A 43 -18.57 9.98 2.73
N VAL A 44 -18.35 8.66 2.68
CA VAL A 44 -18.22 7.93 1.42
C VAL A 44 -19.59 7.80 0.78
N ILE A 45 -19.80 8.44 -0.37
CA ILE A 45 -21.06 8.41 -1.12
C ILE A 45 -21.07 7.35 -2.23
N LYS A 46 -19.89 6.90 -2.66
CA LYS A 46 -19.73 5.82 -3.64
C LYS A 46 -18.39 5.14 -3.48
N GLU A 47 -18.37 3.83 -3.70
CA GLU A 47 -17.18 3.01 -3.71
C GLU A 47 -17.16 2.11 -4.95
N VAL A 48 -15.97 1.93 -5.53
CA VAL A 48 -15.70 1.01 -6.64
C VAL A 48 -14.38 0.30 -6.39
N ILE A 49 -14.36 -1.01 -6.58
CA ILE A 49 -13.15 -1.83 -6.49
C ILE A 49 -12.69 -2.16 -7.91
N GLY A 50 -11.49 -1.70 -8.26
CA GLY A 50 -10.80 -2.07 -9.50
C GLY A 50 -9.81 -3.20 -9.21
N ILE A 51 -10.05 -4.39 -9.76
CA ILE A 51 -9.15 -5.54 -9.58
C ILE A 51 -8.19 -5.60 -10.77
N ASN A 52 -6.88 -5.70 -10.50
CA ASN A 52 -5.83 -5.74 -11.53
C ASN A 52 -5.99 -4.64 -12.60
N SER A 53 -6.39 -3.46 -12.14
CA SER A 53 -6.80 -2.35 -12.98
C SER A 53 -5.84 -1.18 -12.80
N THR A 54 -5.88 -0.24 -13.74
CA THR A 54 -5.41 1.14 -13.58
C THR A 54 -6.60 2.04 -13.30
N VAL A 55 -6.36 3.18 -12.66
CA VAL A 55 -7.36 4.20 -12.36
C VAL A 55 -6.88 5.53 -12.90
N ASN A 56 -7.57 6.08 -13.89
CA ASN A 56 -7.27 7.38 -14.45
C ASN A 56 -8.46 8.33 -14.28
N ILE A 57 -8.26 9.46 -13.59
CA ILE A 57 -9.30 10.48 -13.47
C ILE A 57 -9.34 11.28 -14.78
N ILE A 58 -10.45 11.20 -15.50
CA ILE A 58 -10.61 11.85 -16.80
C ILE A 58 -11.30 13.21 -16.68
N HIS A 59 -12.09 13.43 -15.63
CA HIS A 59 -12.81 14.69 -15.44
C HIS A 59 -13.09 14.97 -13.95
N ILE A 60 -12.87 16.22 -13.55
CA ILE A 60 -13.32 16.81 -12.29
C ILE A 60 -14.00 18.13 -12.65
N GLY A 61 -15.29 18.25 -12.35
CA GLY A 61 -16.10 19.43 -12.65
C GLY A 61 -17.02 19.78 -11.47
N GLU A 62 -17.81 20.85 -11.62
CA GLU A 62 -18.53 21.51 -10.51
C GLU A 62 -19.34 20.55 -9.62
N GLN A 63 -19.81 19.41 -10.12
CA GLN A 63 -20.51 18.39 -9.31
C GLN A 63 -20.30 16.96 -9.84
N SER A 64 -19.24 16.71 -10.61
CA SER A 64 -19.03 15.41 -11.26
C SER A 64 -17.58 14.98 -11.24
N VAL A 65 -17.36 13.70 -10.94
CA VAL A 65 -16.08 13.04 -11.12
C VAL A 65 -16.28 11.88 -12.10
N ALA A 66 -15.37 11.74 -13.05
CA ALA A 66 -15.33 10.58 -13.92
C ALA A 66 -13.92 9.99 -13.89
N ALA A 67 -13.86 8.68 -13.69
CA ALA A 67 -12.64 7.90 -13.73
C ALA A 67 -12.81 6.73 -14.69
N ASP A 68 -11.75 6.45 -15.44
CA ASP A 68 -11.63 5.31 -16.33
C ASP A 68 -10.86 4.21 -15.60
N LEU A 69 -11.45 3.00 -15.55
CA LEU A 69 -10.87 1.82 -14.93
C LEU A 69 -10.59 0.77 -16.02
N LYS A 70 -9.34 0.34 -16.16
CA LYS A 70 -8.84 -0.54 -17.25
C LYS A 70 -7.90 -1.65 -16.77
#